data_AF-A0AAN9KXS3-F1
#
_entry.id   AF-A0AAN9KXS3-F1
#
_cell.length_a   1.000
_cell.length_b   1.000
_cell.length_c   1.000
_cell.angle_alpha   90.00
_cell.angle_beta   90.00
_cell.angle_gamma   90.00
#
_symmetry.space_group_name_H-M   'P 1'
#
loop_
_entity.id
_entity.type
_entity.pdbx_description
1 polymer ?
#
loop_
_entity_poly.entity_id
_entity_poly.type
_entity_poly.pdbx_seq_one_letter_code
_entity_poly.pdbx_strand_id
1 'polypeptide(L)'
;MGTFKALLLVTVHSFLFCLISMLPIQGTLTITPNQHIKGNETLLSAGGNFEAGFFNFGDSQRQYFGIWYKRMLPRTVVWIANRNFPVKNSTAILTLTDQGNPVIIDGSRGIVWSSNASRIAKKPNMQLLDSGNLVVKDGENLLWESFDYPGDTFLAGMQFRTSLVTGPYRFLTSWKNAEDPAAGEFSYHIDAHGFPQLVTTKGATWYSRGGSWNGQFFNGISWLRMLKLFKFSFVVTDKEVTYQYETLKDETVSRLVLNSLGFVQRLIWSDRKRGWEIISTRPMDQCGYYAYCDVNSVCNVTNSPKICECLEGFIPKFQEKWNSYDWSGGCVRRVNLSCDGGDGFQKYMGVAGHIFFMV
;
A
#
# COMPACT_ATOMS: atom_id res chain seq x y z
N MET A 1 -34.04 11.35 -52.55
CA MET A 1 -32.69 11.97 -52.59
C MET A 1 -32.32 12.80 -51.35
N GLY A 2 -33.27 13.33 -50.57
CA GLY A 2 -32.96 14.13 -49.36
C GLY A 2 -32.47 13.34 -48.13
N THR A 3 -32.99 12.13 -47.93
CA THR A 3 -32.68 11.28 -46.76
C THR A 3 -31.26 10.70 -46.78
N PHE A 4 -30.73 10.37 -47.97
CA PHE A 4 -29.35 9.89 -48.12
C PHE A 4 -28.30 10.96 -47.81
N LYS A 5 -28.57 12.24 -48.12
CA LYS A 5 -27.66 13.35 -47.80
C LYS A 5 -27.61 13.63 -46.29
N ALA A 6 -28.73 13.53 -45.59
CA ALA A 6 -28.79 13.71 -44.14
C ALA A 6 -28.04 12.60 -43.38
N LEU A 7 -28.15 11.34 -43.83
CA LEU A 7 -27.45 10.21 -43.23
C LEU A 7 -25.93 10.31 -43.41
N LEU A 8 -25.47 10.80 -44.57
CA LEU A 8 -24.05 11.05 -44.85
C LEU A 8 -23.47 12.18 -43.99
N LEU A 9 -24.23 13.25 -43.74
CA LEU A 9 -23.80 14.38 -42.92
C LEU A 9 -23.65 14.02 -41.44
N VAL A 10 -24.55 13.17 -40.92
CA VAL A 10 -24.50 12.67 -39.53
C VAL A 10 -23.35 11.68 -39.33
N THR A 11 -23.08 10.78 -40.29
CA THR A 11 -21.95 9.85 -40.20
C THR A 11 -20.60 10.56 -40.28
N VAL A 12 -20.48 11.60 -41.13
CA VAL A 12 -19.25 12.42 -41.22
C VAL A 12 -19.03 13.25 -39.96
N HIS A 13 -20.07 13.84 -39.35
CA HIS A 13 -19.94 14.54 -38.06
C HIS A 13 -19.57 13.59 -36.91
N SER A 14 -20.14 12.38 -36.88
CA SER A 14 -19.82 11.37 -35.86
C SER A 14 -18.39 10.82 -36.02
N PHE A 15 -17.90 10.69 -37.27
CA PHE A 15 -16.50 10.34 -37.54
C PHE A 15 -15.53 11.47 -37.21
N LEU A 16 -15.87 12.74 -37.49
CA LEU A 16 -15.05 13.89 -37.12
C LEU A 16 -14.97 14.06 -35.59
N PHE A 17 -16.06 13.83 -34.85
CA PHE A 17 -16.05 13.90 -33.39
C PHE A 17 -15.22 12.77 -32.76
N CYS A 18 -15.16 11.60 -33.41
CA CYS A 18 -14.31 10.48 -33.00
C CYS A 18 -12.82 10.75 -33.30
N LEU A 19 -12.50 11.42 -34.42
CA LEU A 19 -11.14 11.82 -34.77
C LEU A 19 -10.57 12.94 -33.88
N ILE A 20 -11.42 13.84 -33.35
CA ILE A 20 -10.98 14.91 -32.42
C ILE A 20 -10.64 14.35 -31.02
N SER A 21 -11.09 13.14 -30.67
CA SER A 21 -10.71 12.47 -29.41
C SER A 21 -9.35 11.74 -29.44
N MET A 22 -8.66 11.72 -30.58
CA MET A 22 -7.35 11.08 -30.75
C MET A 22 -6.23 12.10 -30.97
N LEU A 23 -6.23 13.19 -30.19
CA LEU A 23 -4.99 13.97 -30.06
C LEU A 23 -3.94 13.05 -29.41
N PRO A 24 -2.74 12.90 -29.99
CA PRO A 24 -1.70 12.09 -29.37
C PRO A 24 -1.42 12.66 -27.98
N ILE A 25 -1.53 11.82 -26.95
CA ILE A 25 -1.08 12.17 -25.60
C ILE A 25 0.40 12.53 -25.71
N GLN A 26 0.73 13.79 -25.43
CA GLN A 26 2.09 14.29 -25.52
C GLN A 26 2.86 13.78 -24.31
N GLY A 27 3.42 12.57 -24.47
CA GLY A 27 4.23 11.91 -23.46
C GLY A 27 5.67 12.39 -23.52
N THR A 28 6.20 12.83 -22.39
CA THR A 28 7.61 13.19 -22.20
C THR A 28 8.31 12.14 -21.35
N LEU A 29 9.62 11.96 -21.50
CA LEU A 29 10.41 11.02 -20.68
C LEU A 29 11.11 11.70 -19.50
N THR A 30 11.35 13.01 -19.56
CA THR A 30 12.09 13.75 -18.54
C THR A 30 11.62 15.19 -18.49
N ILE A 31 11.51 15.75 -17.28
CA ILE A 31 11.15 17.14 -17.05
C ILE A 31 12.35 17.87 -16.46
N THR A 32 12.78 18.94 -17.11
CA THR A 32 13.79 19.87 -16.60
C THR A 32 13.13 21.12 -16.03
N PRO A 33 13.87 22.00 -15.33
CA PRO A 33 13.35 23.32 -15.02
C PRO A 33 12.83 24.06 -16.26
N ASN A 34 11.81 24.89 -16.07
CA ASN A 34 11.02 25.58 -17.11
C ASN A 34 10.07 24.69 -17.93
N GLN A 35 10.12 23.37 -17.80
CA GLN A 35 9.10 22.48 -18.33
C GLN A 35 8.01 22.22 -17.29
N HIS A 36 6.83 21.84 -17.78
CA HIS A 36 5.69 21.54 -16.94
C HIS A 36 4.84 20.42 -17.54
N ILE A 37 4.01 19.82 -16.69
CA ILE A 37 2.87 18.99 -17.09
C ILE A 37 1.61 19.77 -16.73
N LYS A 38 0.67 19.85 -17.66
CA LYS A 38 -0.70 20.33 -17.42
C LYS A 38 -1.72 19.59 -18.28
N GLY A 39 -2.98 19.60 -17.86
CA GLY A 39 -4.08 19.00 -18.62
C GLY A 39 -3.81 17.52 -18.91
N ASN A 40 -3.75 17.16 -20.20
CA ASN A 40 -3.59 15.78 -20.66
C ASN A 40 -2.14 15.38 -20.96
N GLU A 41 -1.17 16.25 -20.67
CA GLU A 41 0.26 15.91 -20.78
C GLU A 41 0.64 14.85 -19.74
N THR A 42 1.56 13.96 -20.10
CA THR A 42 2.02 12.89 -19.19
C THR A 42 3.53 12.68 -19.24
N LEU A 43 4.06 12.14 -18.14
CA LEU A 43 5.43 11.64 -18.02
C LEU A 43 5.40 10.12 -18.13
N LEU A 44 6.21 9.57 -19.03
CA LEU A 44 6.27 8.14 -19.32
C LEU A 44 7.53 7.51 -18.73
N SER A 45 7.39 6.28 -18.24
CA SER A 45 8.55 5.43 -17.99
C SER A 45 9.16 4.95 -19.31
N ALA A 46 10.47 4.71 -19.35
CA ALA A 46 11.19 4.39 -20.59
C ALA A 46 10.67 3.11 -21.28
N GLY A 47 10.43 2.04 -20.52
CA GLY A 47 9.79 0.81 -20.98
C GLY A 47 8.28 0.92 -21.21
N GLY A 48 7.66 2.04 -20.86
CA GLY A 48 6.23 2.31 -21.05
C GLY A 48 5.32 1.43 -20.19
N ASN A 49 5.78 1.06 -19.00
CA ASN A 49 5.03 0.31 -17.98
C ASN A 49 4.18 1.24 -17.12
N PHE A 50 4.76 2.39 -16.75
CA PHE A 50 4.12 3.39 -15.91
C PHE A 50 3.95 4.71 -16.66
N GLU A 51 2.94 5.46 -16.24
CA GLU A 51 2.62 6.79 -16.72
C GLU A 51 2.20 7.65 -15.53
N ALA A 52 2.57 8.93 -15.57
CA ALA A 52 2.22 9.90 -14.54
C ALA A 52 1.63 11.17 -15.17
N GLY A 53 0.64 11.75 -14.53
CA GLY A 53 -0.06 12.92 -15.05
C GLY A 53 -1.19 13.37 -14.14
N PHE A 54 -1.92 14.40 -14.59
CA PHE A 54 -3.12 14.85 -13.89
C PHE A 54 -4.33 13.98 -14.24
N PHE A 55 -5.19 13.76 -13.25
CA PHE A 55 -6.46 13.08 -13.42
C PHE A 55 -7.47 13.57 -12.38
N ASN A 56 -8.74 13.38 -12.71
CA ASN A 56 -9.84 13.70 -11.80
C ASN A 56 -10.31 12.42 -11.13
N PHE A 57 -10.63 12.48 -9.85
CA PHE A 57 -11.01 11.29 -9.08
C PHE A 57 -12.08 11.60 -8.03
N GLY A 58 -13.12 10.75 -8.00
CA GLY A 58 -14.35 10.97 -7.26
C GLY A 58 -15.12 12.18 -7.81
N ASP A 59 -14.82 13.34 -7.26
CA ASP A 59 -15.34 14.63 -7.72
C ASP A 59 -14.60 15.08 -8.98
N SER A 60 -15.34 15.34 -10.06
CA SER A 60 -14.79 15.75 -11.36
C SER A 60 -14.08 17.10 -11.31
N GLN A 61 -14.27 17.89 -10.25
CA GLN A 61 -13.58 19.16 -10.06
C GLN A 61 -12.27 19.03 -9.28
N ARG A 62 -11.94 17.83 -8.75
CA ARG A 62 -10.70 17.59 -7.98
C ARG A 62 -9.64 16.97 -8.87
N GLN A 63 -8.57 17.71 -9.11
CA GLN A 63 -7.40 17.26 -9.87
C GLN A 63 -6.28 16.79 -8.95
N TYR A 64 -5.74 15.62 -9.28
CA TYR A 64 -4.62 14.99 -8.61
C TYR A 64 -3.52 14.69 -9.61
N PHE A 65 -2.26 14.82 -9.20
CA PHE A 65 -1.13 14.26 -9.91
C PHE A 65 -0.80 12.87 -9.35
N GLY A 66 -0.73 11.85 -10.20
CA GLY A 66 -0.42 10.50 -9.75
C GLY A 66 0.24 9.65 -10.82
N ILE A 67 0.61 8.43 -10.41
CA ILE A 67 1.28 7.43 -11.22
C ILE A 67 0.33 6.24 -11.37
N TRP A 68 0.22 5.68 -12.56
CA TRP A 68 -0.58 4.48 -12.84
C TRP A 68 0.13 3.53 -13.81
N TYR A 69 -0.36 2.29 -13.88
CA TYR A 69 0.04 1.35 -14.93
C TYR A 69 -0.53 1.81 -16.27
N LYS A 70 0.35 2.11 -17.24
CA LYS A 70 -0.04 2.70 -18.54
C LYS A 70 -0.93 1.77 -19.37
N ARG A 71 -0.60 0.47 -19.39
CA ARG A 71 -1.20 -0.52 -20.30
C ARG A 71 -2.41 -1.25 -19.70
N MET A 72 -2.90 -0.81 -18.54
CA MET A 72 -3.97 -1.50 -17.80
C MET A 72 -5.27 -0.69 -17.79
N LEU A 73 -6.37 -1.39 -18.08
CA LEU A 73 -7.72 -0.86 -17.96
C LEU A 73 -8.57 -1.80 -17.09
N PRO A 74 -9.38 -1.28 -16.15
CA PRO A 74 -9.48 0.13 -15.76
C PRO A 74 -8.17 0.67 -15.14
N ARG A 75 -7.98 2.00 -15.21
CA ARG A 75 -6.76 2.67 -14.74
C ARG A 75 -6.49 2.32 -13.28
N THR A 76 -5.30 1.81 -12.99
CA THR A 76 -4.86 1.47 -11.64
C THR A 76 -3.82 2.49 -11.17
N VAL A 77 -4.24 3.42 -10.32
CA VAL A 77 -3.35 4.42 -9.70
C VAL A 77 -2.59 3.76 -8.55
N VAL A 78 -1.28 4.01 -8.47
CA VAL A 78 -0.36 3.41 -7.49
C VAL A 78 0.31 4.43 -6.59
N TRP A 79 0.26 5.72 -6.95
CA TRP A 79 0.83 6.81 -6.15
C TRP A 79 0.14 8.14 -6.49
N ILE A 80 -0.05 9.02 -5.51
CA ILE A 80 -0.67 10.33 -5.69
C ILE A 80 0.10 11.36 -4.84
N ALA A 81 0.58 12.44 -5.48
CA ALA A 81 1.34 13.50 -4.84
C ALA A 81 0.48 14.32 -3.85
N ASN A 82 -0.53 15.01 -4.40
CA ASN A 82 -1.37 15.97 -3.68
C ASN A 82 -2.64 15.32 -3.11
N ARG A 83 -2.55 14.09 -2.58
CA ARG A 83 -3.71 13.29 -2.16
C ARG A 83 -4.60 13.97 -1.10
N ASN A 84 -4.02 14.81 -0.23
CA ASN A 84 -4.75 15.54 0.81
C ASN A 84 -5.23 16.93 0.36
N PHE A 85 -4.62 17.49 -0.68
CA PHE A 85 -4.86 18.86 -1.14
C PHE A 85 -5.06 18.89 -2.66
N PRO A 86 -6.21 18.41 -3.15
CA PRO A 86 -6.53 18.48 -4.58
C PRO A 86 -6.58 19.94 -5.07
N VAL A 87 -6.16 20.13 -6.32
CA VAL A 87 -6.47 21.37 -7.05
C VAL A 87 -7.96 21.32 -7.42
N LYS A 88 -8.68 22.42 -7.18
CA LYS A 88 -10.14 22.50 -7.36
C LYS A 88 -10.51 23.67 -8.26
N ASN A 89 -11.40 23.44 -9.22
CA ASN A 89 -11.96 24.47 -10.12
C ASN A 89 -10.89 25.34 -10.82
N SER A 90 -9.72 24.77 -11.10
CA SER A 90 -8.54 25.49 -11.59
C SER A 90 -7.65 24.54 -12.39
N THR A 91 -6.72 25.10 -13.15
CA THR A 91 -5.71 24.32 -13.89
C THR A 91 -4.57 23.95 -12.96
N ALA A 92 -4.36 22.65 -12.73
CA ALA A 92 -3.20 22.16 -12.03
C ALA A 92 -1.98 22.10 -12.96
N ILE A 93 -0.83 22.53 -12.45
CA ILE A 93 0.44 22.49 -13.18
C ILE A 93 1.49 21.84 -12.29
N LEU A 94 2.15 20.81 -12.78
CA LEU A 94 3.35 20.25 -12.15
C LEU A 94 4.57 20.83 -12.85
N THR A 95 5.53 21.36 -12.08
CA THR A 95 6.82 21.81 -12.59
C THR A 95 7.95 21.40 -11.67
N LEU A 96 9.17 21.42 -12.20
CA LEU A 96 10.41 21.21 -11.46
C LEU A 96 11.09 22.57 -11.25
N THR A 97 11.28 22.96 -10.00
CA THR A 97 12.01 24.20 -9.68
C THR A 97 13.50 24.06 -10.00
N ASP A 98 14.20 25.18 -10.20
CA ASP A 98 15.66 25.20 -10.42
C ASP A 98 16.44 24.56 -9.25
N GLN A 99 15.86 24.57 -8.05
CA GLN A 99 16.43 23.94 -6.87
C GLN A 99 16.26 22.42 -6.82
N GLY A 100 15.48 21.83 -7.74
CA GLY A 100 15.24 20.39 -7.81
C GLY A 100 14.03 19.91 -7.01
N ASN A 101 13.04 20.78 -6.76
CA ASN A 101 11.78 20.40 -6.13
C ASN A 101 10.64 20.31 -7.15
N PRO A 102 10.02 19.14 -7.34
CA PRO A 102 8.69 19.02 -7.91
C PRO A 102 7.66 19.82 -7.11
N VAL A 103 6.91 20.68 -7.79
CA VAL A 103 5.85 21.51 -7.19
C VAL A 103 4.58 21.44 -8.02
N ILE A 104 3.44 21.31 -7.35
CA ILE A 104 2.11 21.41 -7.96
C ILE A 104 1.54 22.77 -7.60
N ILE A 105 1.20 23.53 -8.64
CA ILE A 105 0.65 24.87 -8.54
C ILE A 105 -0.82 24.80 -8.93
N ASP A 106 -1.66 25.39 -8.08
CA ASP A 106 -3.02 25.79 -8.41
C ASP A 106 -2.96 27.21 -8.98
N GLY A 107 -3.39 27.39 -10.24
CA GLY A 107 -3.38 28.70 -10.90
C GLY A 107 -4.09 29.83 -10.14
N SER A 108 -4.97 29.51 -9.19
CA SER A 108 -5.71 30.46 -8.36
C SER A 108 -5.15 30.66 -6.95
N ARG A 109 -4.34 29.71 -6.43
CA ARG A 109 -3.94 29.64 -5.01
C ARG A 109 -2.43 29.49 -4.78
N GLY A 110 -1.64 29.39 -5.84
CA GLY A 110 -0.20 29.18 -5.74
C GLY A 110 0.17 27.71 -5.47
N ILE A 111 1.26 27.46 -4.76
CA ILE A 111 1.78 26.10 -4.53
C ILE A 111 0.86 25.35 -3.56
N VAL A 112 0.33 24.20 -3.98
CA VAL A 112 -0.52 23.32 -3.15
C VAL A 112 0.19 22.05 -2.68
N TRP A 113 1.29 21.69 -3.33
CA TRP A 113 2.15 20.57 -2.95
C TRP A 113 3.57 20.83 -3.43
N SER A 114 4.55 20.45 -2.64
CA SER A 114 5.97 20.49 -2.98
C SER A 114 6.65 19.25 -2.42
N SER A 115 7.59 18.70 -3.15
CA SER A 115 8.61 17.83 -2.55
C SER A 115 9.49 18.61 -1.59
N ASN A 116 10.22 17.87 -0.76
CA ASN A 116 11.32 18.42 0.04
C ASN A 116 12.62 17.74 -0.40
N ALA A 117 13.28 18.30 -1.42
CA ALA A 117 14.57 17.82 -1.87
C ALA A 117 15.64 18.14 -0.81
N SER A 118 16.54 17.19 -0.61
CA SER A 118 17.55 17.24 0.47
C SER A 118 18.60 18.35 0.31
N ARG A 119 18.75 18.91 -0.90
CA ARG A 119 19.78 19.90 -1.23
C ARG A 119 19.44 20.66 -2.51
N ILE A 120 20.09 21.81 -2.71
CA ILE A 120 19.96 22.63 -3.92
C ILE A 120 20.68 21.94 -5.09
N ALA A 121 19.94 21.68 -6.16
CA ALA A 121 20.45 21.10 -7.39
C ALA A 121 21.19 22.12 -8.28
N LYS A 122 22.09 21.64 -9.14
CA LYS A 122 22.70 22.43 -10.22
C LYS A 122 21.96 22.28 -11.55
N LYS A 123 21.66 21.04 -11.94
CA LYS A 123 20.95 20.70 -13.19
C LYS A 123 19.95 19.57 -12.90
N PRO A 124 18.88 19.86 -12.13
CA PRO A 124 17.93 18.83 -11.76
C PRO A 124 17.14 18.36 -12.98
N ASN A 125 16.77 17.09 -12.98
CA ASN A 125 15.77 16.55 -13.88
C ASN A 125 14.87 15.56 -13.14
N MET A 126 13.61 15.47 -13.56
CA MET A 126 12.61 14.58 -13.01
C MET A 126 12.25 13.50 -14.04
N GLN A 127 12.25 12.25 -13.61
CA GLN A 127 12.05 11.08 -14.48
C GLN A 127 11.17 10.04 -13.79
N LEU A 128 10.34 9.34 -14.56
CA LEU A 128 9.59 8.18 -14.10
C LEU A 128 10.35 6.91 -14.49
N LEU A 129 10.77 6.12 -13.52
CA LEU A 129 11.48 4.86 -13.76
C LEU A 129 10.50 3.72 -14.09
N ASP A 130 10.99 2.65 -14.71
CA ASP A 130 10.17 1.46 -15.03
C ASP A 130 9.75 0.64 -13.80
N SER A 131 10.29 0.95 -12.62
CA SER A 131 9.78 0.48 -11.34
C SER A 131 8.50 1.21 -10.88
N GLY A 132 8.15 2.33 -11.53
CA GLY A 132 7.08 3.24 -11.10
C GLY A 132 7.55 4.31 -10.11
N ASN A 133 8.87 4.39 -9.85
CA ASN A 133 9.46 5.40 -8.99
C ASN A 133 9.67 6.72 -9.75
N LEU A 134 9.04 7.80 -9.29
CA LEU A 134 9.28 9.15 -9.80
C LEU A 134 10.47 9.73 -9.05
N VAL A 135 11.56 9.99 -9.75
CA VAL A 135 12.83 10.42 -9.16
C VAL A 135 13.21 11.79 -9.66
N VAL A 136 13.92 12.54 -8.82
CA VAL A 136 14.61 13.78 -9.18
C VAL A 136 16.09 13.56 -8.99
N LYS A 137 16.88 13.86 -10.02
CA LYS A 137 18.33 13.68 -10.00
C LYS A 137 19.07 14.94 -10.41
N ASP A 138 20.29 15.11 -9.92
CA ASP A 138 21.26 16.10 -10.39
C ASP A 138 22.56 15.38 -10.79
N GLY A 139 22.70 15.15 -12.11
CA GLY A 139 23.60 14.14 -12.65
C GLY A 139 23.20 12.74 -12.17
N GLU A 140 24.13 12.00 -11.60
CA GLU A 140 23.88 10.67 -11.03
C GLU A 140 23.32 10.70 -9.60
N ASN A 141 23.25 11.88 -8.98
CA ASN A 141 22.83 11.97 -7.60
C ASN A 141 21.31 12.06 -7.46
N LEU A 142 20.73 11.14 -6.69
CA LEU A 142 19.32 11.19 -6.31
C LEU A 142 19.07 12.31 -5.30
N LEU A 143 18.08 13.16 -5.56
CA LEU A 143 17.69 14.28 -4.69
C LEU A 143 16.39 14.00 -3.93
N TRP A 144 15.45 13.33 -4.61
CA TRP A 144 14.12 12.98 -4.10
C TRP A 144 13.55 11.80 -4.90
N GLU A 145 12.72 10.96 -4.27
CA GLU A 145 12.01 9.87 -4.93
C GLU A 145 10.61 9.64 -4.34
N SER A 146 9.64 9.23 -5.17
CA SER A 146 8.28 8.98 -4.72
C SER A 146 8.17 7.74 -3.84
N PHE A 147 9.09 6.78 -3.98
CA PHE A 147 9.13 5.57 -3.17
C PHE A 147 9.36 5.84 -1.67
N ASP A 148 9.93 7.00 -1.33
CA ASP A 148 10.09 7.46 0.05
C ASP A 148 8.80 7.98 0.67
N TYR A 149 7.79 8.29 -0.15
CA TYR A 149 6.51 8.87 0.25
C TYR A 149 5.34 8.01 -0.26
N PRO A 150 5.22 6.75 0.21
CA PRO A 150 4.17 5.85 -0.21
C PRO A 150 2.75 6.39 0.07
N GLY A 151 1.81 5.96 -0.77
CA GLY A 151 0.38 6.11 -0.54
C GLY A 151 -0.22 4.89 0.16
N ASP A 152 -1.23 4.30 -0.45
CA ASP A 152 -1.88 3.06 -0.03
C ASP A 152 -1.26 1.81 -0.68
N THR A 153 -0.33 1.98 -1.62
CA THR A 153 0.22 0.91 -2.46
C THR A 153 1.71 0.71 -2.22
N PHE A 154 2.14 -0.55 -2.13
CA PHE A 154 3.53 -0.99 -2.07
C PHE A 154 3.89 -1.78 -3.33
N LEU A 155 4.79 -1.22 -4.15
CA LEU A 155 5.30 -1.82 -5.38
C LEU A 155 6.61 -2.57 -5.14
N ALA A 156 7.01 -3.38 -6.13
CA ALA A 156 8.31 -4.03 -6.11
C ALA A 156 9.43 -2.99 -6.12
N GLY A 157 10.45 -3.19 -5.28
CA GLY A 157 11.56 -2.24 -5.09
C GLY A 157 11.28 -1.11 -4.09
N MET A 158 10.04 -0.95 -3.62
CA MET A 158 9.77 -0.04 -2.49
C MET A 158 10.25 -0.64 -1.17
N GLN A 159 10.51 0.21 -0.18
CA GLN A 159 10.93 -0.19 1.16
C GLN A 159 9.99 0.37 2.22
N PHE A 160 9.53 -0.50 3.13
CA PHE A 160 9.12 -0.05 4.45
C PHE A 160 10.36 0.11 5.32
N ARG A 161 10.37 1.20 6.10
CA ARG A 161 11.49 1.53 6.99
C ARG A 161 10.99 2.05 8.31
N THR A 162 11.64 1.60 9.36
CA THR A 162 11.28 1.91 10.74
C THR A 162 12.55 2.11 11.55
N SER A 163 12.68 3.31 12.12
CA SER A 163 13.74 3.62 13.07
C SER A 163 13.42 2.95 14.40
N LEU A 164 14.44 2.35 15.02
CA LEU A 164 14.29 1.77 16.36
C LEU A 164 14.08 2.84 17.44
N VAL A 165 14.35 4.12 17.13
CA VAL A 165 14.21 5.25 18.05
C VAL A 165 12.94 6.05 17.78
N THR A 166 12.69 6.40 16.52
CA THR A 166 11.60 7.33 16.14
C THR A 166 10.38 6.64 15.56
N GLY A 167 10.43 5.32 15.37
CA GLY A 167 9.32 4.55 14.80
C GLY A 167 9.24 4.55 13.27
N PRO A 168 8.10 4.15 12.71
CA PRO A 168 7.92 3.97 11.26
C PRO A 168 7.93 5.31 10.53
N TYR A 169 8.71 5.40 9.45
CA TYR A 169 8.79 6.61 8.62
C TYR A 169 8.59 6.34 7.13
N ARG A 170 8.56 5.07 6.70
CA ARG A 170 8.05 4.65 5.38
C ARG A 170 7.06 3.50 5.58
N PHE A 171 5.79 3.78 5.33
CA PHE A 171 4.66 2.90 5.60
C PHE A 171 3.45 3.25 4.74
N LEU A 172 2.50 2.34 4.58
CA LEU A 172 1.28 2.64 3.80
C LEU A 172 0.25 3.35 4.66
N THR A 173 -0.50 4.25 4.04
CA THR A 173 -1.71 4.86 4.61
C THR A 173 -2.87 4.69 3.64
N SER A 174 -3.96 4.11 4.12
CA SER A 174 -5.14 3.83 3.28
C SER A 174 -5.69 5.10 2.66
N TRP A 175 -6.49 4.95 1.60
CA TRP A 175 -7.39 6.03 1.19
C TRP A 175 -8.50 6.21 2.24
N LYS A 176 -9.08 7.40 2.27
CA LYS A 176 -10.20 7.72 3.14
C LYS A 176 -11.43 6.89 2.79
N ASN A 177 -11.73 6.76 1.50
CA ASN A 177 -12.76 5.89 0.96
C ASN A 177 -12.52 5.64 -0.54
N ALA A 178 -13.50 5.01 -1.22
CA ALA A 178 -13.39 4.66 -2.64
C ALA A 178 -13.37 5.87 -3.60
N GLU A 179 -13.78 7.05 -3.15
CA GLU A 179 -13.89 8.28 -3.97
C GLU A 179 -12.93 9.40 -3.52
N ASP A 180 -12.31 9.26 -2.35
CA ASP A 180 -11.42 10.26 -1.77
C ASP A 180 -10.05 9.64 -1.41
N PRO A 181 -8.98 9.96 -2.16
CA PRO A 181 -7.66 9.40 -1.94
C PRO A 181 -6.91 10.07 -0.78
N ALA A 182 -7.50 11.05 -0.08
CA ALA A 182 -6.91 11.62 1.12
C ALA A 182 -6.54 10.52 2.14
N ALA A 183 -5.64 10.83 3.07
CA ALA A 183 -5.22 9.90 4.11
C ALA A 183 -6.45 9.38 4.89
N GLY A 184 -6.60 8.06 4.92
CA GLY A 184 -7.61 7.37 5.72
C GLY A 184 -7.14 7.04 7.13
N GLU A 185 -7.94 6.24 7.84
CA GLU A 185 -7.71 5.91 9.25
C GLU A 185 -6.71 4.76 9.47
N PHE A 186 -6.40 4.00 8.41
CA PHE A 186 -5.58 2.80 8.52
C PHE A 186 -4.15 3.05 8.05
N SER A 187 -3.20 2.45 8.77
CA SER A 187 -1.80 2.41 8.37
C SER A 187 -1.24 0.99 8.42
N TYR A 188 -0.28 0.69 7.56
CA TYR A 188 0.41 -0.61 7.51
C TYR A 188 1.91 -0.40 7.55
N HIS A 189 2.55 -0.86 8.61
CA HIS A 189 3.93 -0.55 8.92
C HIS A 189 4.63 -1.69 9.65
N ILE A 190 5.94 -1.53 9.84
CA ILE A 190 6.71 -2.37 10.76
C ILE A 190 6.58 -1.75 12.15
N ASP A 191 6.17 -2.56 13.12
CA ASP A 191 6.29 -2.26 14.53
C ASP A 191 7.59 -2.89 15.04
N ALA A 192 8.44 -2.09 15.68
CA ALA A 192 9.75 -2.52 16.17
C ALA A 192 9.80 -2.65 17.71
N HIS A 193 8.65 -2.58 18.39
CA HIS A 193 8.59 -2.84 19.83
C HIS A 193 8.75 -4.35 20.08
N GLY A 194 9.84 -4.73 20.73
CA GLY A 194 10.25 -6.14 20.84
C GLY A 194 10.85 -6.64 19.53
N PHE A 195 10.48 -7.85 19.09
CA PHE A 195 10.96 -8.35 17.80
C PHE A 195 10.12 -7.80 16.64
N PRO A 196 10.73 -7.19 15.61
CA PRO A 196 10.02 -6.53 14.53
C PRO A 196 8.92 -7.37 13.86
N GLN A 197 7.78 -6.73 13.63
CA GLN A 197 6.56 -7.35 13.13
C GLN A 197 5.77 -6.43 12.21
N LEU A 198 5.03 -7.01 11.26
CA LEU A 198 4.10 -6.24 10.44
C LEU A 198 2.77 -6.08 11.16
N VAL A 199 2.26 -4.86 11.20
CA VAL A 199 0.98 -4.53 11.83
C VAL A 199 0.16 -3.61 10.94
N THR A 200 -1.16 -3.79 11.01
CA THR A 200 -2.12 -2.80 10.53
C THR A 200 -2.73 -2.13 11.73
N THR A 201 -2.78 -0.80 11.75
CA THR A 201 -3.40 -0.01 12.80
C THR A 201 -4.58 0.78 12.27
N LYS A 202 -5.53 1.10 13.14
CA LYS A 202 -6.60 2.07 12.90
C LYS A 202 -6.41 3.21 13.91
N GLY A 203 -5.84 4.33 13.46
CA GLY A 203 -5.32 5.34 14.39
C GLY A 203 -4.28 4.73 15.33
N ALA A 204 -4.52 4.82 16.65
CA ALA A 204 -3.60 4.28 17.67
C ALA A 204 -3.86 2.80 18.03
N THR A 205 -4.92 2.18 17.53
CA THR A 205 -5.28 0.80 17.90
C THR A 205 -4.80 -0.21 16.87
N TRP A 206 -4.41 -1.39 17.32
CA TRP A 206 -4.03 -2.49 16.43
C TRP A 206 -5.28 -3.10 15.81
N TYR A 207 -5.30 -3.17 14.48
CA TYR A 207 -6.39 -3.75 13.71
C TYR A 207 -6.09 -5.20 13.34
N SER A 208 -4.88 -5.47 12.87
CA SER A 208 -4.42 -6.81 12.53
C SER A 208 -2.91 -6.95 12.68
N ARG A 209 -2.44 -8.19 12.87
CA ARG A 209 -1.02 -8.51 13.03
C ARG A 209 -0.59 -9.50 11.95
N GLY A 210 0.37 -9.09 11.11
CA GLY A 210 1.03 -9.95 10.11
C GLY A 210 2.05 -10.90 10.74
N GLY A 211 2.46 -10.63 11.97
CA GLY A 211 3.38 -11.44 12.76
C GLY A 211 4.83 -10.97 12.65
N SER A 212 5.71 -11.65 13.37
CA SER A 212 7.16 -11.42 13.35
C SER A 212 7.84 -12.14 12.19
N TRP A 213 8.98 -11.61 11.75
CA TRP A 213 9.82 -12.24 10.73
C TRP A 213 10.50 -13.50 11.30
N ASN A 214 10.38 -14.64 10.62
CA ASN A 214 10.95 -15.92 11.06
C ASN A 214 12.27 -16.31 10.36
N GLY A 215 12.87 -15.39 9.61
CA GLY A 215 14.05 -15.65 8.78
C GLY A 215 13.72 -15.88 7.30
N GLN A 216 12.50 -16.28 6.97
CA GLN A 216 12.04 -16.49 5.59
C GLN A 216 10.81 -15.66 5.24
N PHE A 217 9.91 -15.48 6.21
CA PHE A 217 8.63 -14.80 6.02
C PHE A 217 7.98 -14.39 7.35
N PHE A 218 6.87 -13.65 7.31
CA PHE A 218 6.11 -13.30 8.52
C PHE A 218 5.11 -14.40 8.90
N ASN A 219 5.09 -14.83 10.16
CA ASN A 219 4.34 -16.03 10.61
C ASN A 219 2.81 -15.98 10.41
N GLY A 220 2.24 -14.82 10.07
CA GLY A 220 0.82 -14.64 9.83
C GLY A 220 0.42 -14.59 8.35
N ILE A 221 1.08 -15.25 7.39
CA ILE A 221 0.55 -15.31 6.01
C ILE A 221 0.80 -16.71 5.41
N SER A 222 -0.01 -17.14 4.44
CA SER A 222 0.30 -18.34 3.63
C SER A 222 1.33 -17.99 2.55
N TRP A 223 2.55 -18.51 2.67
CA TRP A 223 3.69 -18.07 1.86
C TRP A 223 4.03 -18.96 0.67
N LEU A 224 3.46 -20.17 0.55
CA LEU A 224 3.82 -21.12 -0.51
C LEU A 224 3.64 -20.56 -1.92
N ARG A 225 2.57 -19.77 -2.15
CA ARG A 225 2.35 -19.09 -3.43
C ARG A 225 3.21 -17.84 -3.57
N MET A 226 3.45 -17.11 -2.48
CA MET A 226 4.22 -15.85 -2.53
C MET A 226 5.71 -16.08 -2.77
N LEU A 227 6.32 -17.09 -2.14
CA LEU A 227 7.74 -17.42 -2.31
C LEU A 227 8.09 -17.92 -3.73
N LYS A 228 7.10 -18.37 -4.50
CA LYS A 228 7.26 -18.74 -5.92
C LYS A 228 7.25 -17.53 -6.87
N LEU A 229 6.79 -16.37 -6.41
CA LEU A 229 6.57 -15.18 -7.21
C LEU A 229 7.48 -14.02 -6.82
N PHE A 230 7.87 -13.96 -5.54
CA PHE A 230 8.56 -12.83 -4.97
C PHE A 230 9.77 -13.25 -4.15
N LYS A 231 10.78 -12.38 -4.16
CA LYS A 231 11.89 -12.40 -3.23
C LYS A 231 11.65 -11.32 -2.18
N PHE A 232 11.69 -11.70 -0.91
CA PHE A 232 11.54 -10.76 0.20
C PHE A 232 12.89 -10.51 0.86
N SER A 233 13.12 -9.28 1.28
CA SER A 233 14.29 -8.90 2.07
C SER A 233 13.82 -8.22 3.35
N PHE A 234 14.38 -8.67 4.47
CA PHE A 234 14.12 -8.13 5.79
C PHE A 234 15.45 -7.94 6.51
N VAL A 235 15.82 -6.68 6.75
CA VAL A 235 17.12 -6.31 7.32
C VAL A 235 16.87 -5.61 8.64
N VAL A 236 17.49 -6.12 9.70
CA VAL A 236 17.51 -5.52 11.03
C VAL A 236 18.92 -5.06 11.32
N THR A 237 19.08 -3.78 11.65
CA THR A 237 20.34 -3.17 12.08
C THR A 237 20.21 -2.66 13.51
N ASP A 238 21.28 -2.07 14.05
CA ASP A 238 21.29 -1.39 15.34
C ASP A 238 20.45 -0.09 15.34
N LYS A 239 20.08 0.43 14.16
CA LYS A 239 19.38 1.72 14.01
C LYS A 239 17.98 1.59 13.44
N GLU A 240 17.78 0.69 12.50
CA GLU A 240 16.53 0.58 11.76
C GLU A 240 16.24 -0.82 11.23
N VAL A 241 14.97 -1.01 10.88
CA VAL A 241 14.43 -2.20 10.23
C VAL A 241 13.92 -1.82 8.83
N THR A 242 14.31 -2.60 7.83
CA THR A 242 13.88 -2.41 6.44
C THR A 242 13.21 -3.69 5.91
N TYR A 243 12.08 -3.53 5.23
CA TYR A 243 11.38 -4.61 4.51
C TYR A 243 11.11 -4.20 3.07
N GLN A 244 11.44 -5.08 2.12
CA GLN A 244 11.12 -4.89 0.71
C GLN A 244 10.79 -6.22 0.03
N TYR A 245 10.24 -6.12 -1.18
CA TYR A 245 10.09 -7.26 -2.06
C TYR A 245 10.47 -6.92 -3.51
N GLU A 246 10.89 -7.94 -4.23
CA GLU A 246 11.13 -7.93 -5.66
C GLU A 246 10.32 -9.05 -6.31
N THR A 247 9.99 -8.90 -7.58
CA THR A 247 9.40 -9.94 -8.41
C THR A 247 10.49 -10.86 -8.92
N LEU A 248 10.28 -12.18 -8.88
CA LEU A 248 11.25 -13.15 -9.40
C LEU A 248 11.32 -13.17 -10.93
N LYS A 249 10.28 -12.68 -11.60
CA LYS A 249 10.21 -12.52 -13.06
C LYS A 249 9.70 -11.11 -13.37
N ASP A 250 10.35 -10.43 -14.32
CA ASP A 250 10.01 -9.06 -14.69
C ASP A 250 8.58 -8.91 -15.24
N GLU A 251 8.05 -9.97 -15.84
CA GLU A 251 6.68 -10.06 -16.36
C GLU A 251 5.62 -10.09 -15.24
N THR A 252 6.01 -10.39 -14.00
CA THR A 252 5.07 -10.54 -12.89
C THR A 252 4.62 -9.17 -12.40
N VAL A 253 3.42 -8.74 -12.80
CA VAL A 253 2.85 -7.48 -12.30
C VAL A 253 2.08 -7.73 -10.99
N SER A 254 2.59 -7.19 -9.88
CA SER A 254 1.98 -7.33 -8.55
C SER A 254 2.18 -6.10 -7.67
N ARG A 255 1.22 -5.88 -6.77
CA ARG A 255 1.23 -4.80 -5.76
C ARG A 255 0.62 -5.28 -4.44
N LEU A 256 1.03 -4.67 -3.32
CA LEU A 256 0.30 -4.74 -2.05
C LEU A 256 -0.52 -3.47 -1.92
N VAL A 257 -1.77 -3.56 -1.47
CA VAL A 257 -2.59 -2.38 -1.17
C VAL A 257 -3.22 -2.47 0.19
N LEU A 258 -3.20 -1.37 0.92
CA LEU A 258 -3.99 -1.15 2.12
C LEU A 258 -5.27 -0.40 1.73
N ASN A 259 -6.39 -1.09 1.68
CA ASN A 259 -7.66 -0.47 1.26
C ASN A 259 -8.29 0.36 2.39
N SER A 260 -9.33 1.15 2.05
CA SER A 260 -10.01 2.04 3.00
C SER A 260 -10.76 1.33 4.14
N LEU A 261 -10.91 0.00 4.07
CA LEU A 261 -11.51 -0.84 5.10
C LEU A 261 -10.45 -1.50 6.00
N GLY A 262 -9.17 -1.18 5.81
CA GLY A 262 -8.06 -1.71 6.61
C GLY A 262 -7.57 -3.08 6.18
N PHE A 263 -8.03 -3.61 5.03
CA PHE A 263 -7.49 -4.87 4.51
C PHE A 263 -6.19 -4.62 3.74
N VAL A 264 -5.18 -5.39 4.09
CA VAL A 264 -3.92 -5.49 3.35
C VAL A 264 -4.07 -6.60 2.33
N GLN A 265 -3.99 -6.27 1.05
CA GLN A 265 -4.24 -7.19 -0.05
C GLN A 265 -3.05 -7.27 -0.99
N ARG A 266 -2.55 -8.48 -1.24
CA ARG A 266 -1.58 -8.76 -2.31
C ARG A 266 -2.35 -9.11 -3.57
N LEU A 267 -2.10 -8.35 -4.63
CA LEU A 267 -2.79 -8.48 -5.91
C LEU A 267 -1.79 -8.86 -7.00
N ILE A 268 -2.18 -9.74 -7.91
CA ILE A 268 -1.46 -10.05 -9.15
C ILE A 268 -2.34 -9.72 -10.34
N TRP A 269 -1.76 -9.17 -11.40
CA TRP A 269 -2.50 -8.91 -12.64
C TRP A 269 -2.67 -10.21 -13.43
N SER A 270 -3.87 -10.44 -13.96
CA SER A 270 -4.17 -11.55 -14.87
C SER A 270 -4.46 -11.00 -16.25
N ASP A 271 -3.56 -11.23 -17.21
CA ASP A 271 -3.78 -10.82 -18.61
C ASP A 271 -4.98 -11.52 -19.23
N ARG A 272 -5.23 -12.78 -18.83
CA ARG A 272 -6.40 -13.55 -19.29
C ARG A 272 -7.72 -12.90 -18.86
N LYS A 273 -7.80 -12.44 -17.60
CA LYS A 273 -9.03 -11.81 -17.06
C LYS A 273 -9.05 -10.30 -17.24
N ARG A 274 -7.94 -9.69 -17.66
CA ARG A 274 -7.70 -8.24 -17.68
C ARG A 274 -8.11 -7.59 -16.36
N GLY A 275 -7.64 -8.16 -15.26
CA GLY A 275 -8.04 -7.73 -13.92
C GLY A 275 -7.08 -8.17 -12.82
N TRP A 276 -7.21 -7.53 -11.66
CA TRP A 276 -6.46 -7.86 -10.46
C TRP A 276 -7.07 -9.05 -9.73
N GLU A 277 -6.24 -10.04 -9.40
CA GLU A 277 -6.61 -11.17 -8.55
C GLU A 277 -5.97 -11.02 -7.17
N ILE A 278 -6.78 -11.13 -6.12
CA ILE A 278 -6.29 -11.17 -4.74
C ILE A 278 -5.67 -12.55 -4.50
N ILE A 279 -4.38 -12.60 -4.19
CA ILE A 279 -3.68 -13.84 -3.85
C ILE A 279 -3.44 -13.99 -2.35
N SER A 280 -3.56 -12.90 -1.60
CA SER A 280 -3.50 -12.88 -0.14
C SER A 280 -4.25 -11.66 0.39
N THR A 281 -4.95 -11.81 1.51
CA THR A 281 -5.64 -10.72 2.21
C THR A 281 -5.52 -10.89 3.72
N ARG A 282 -5.41 -9.77 4.45
CA ARG A 282 -5.34 -9.72 5.91
C ARG A 282 -6.18 -8.54 6.43
N PRO A 283 -7.04 -8.74 7.43
CA PRO A 283 -7.51 -10.02 7.99
C PRO A 283 -8.19 -10.91 6.93
N MET A 284 -8.05 -12.24 7.04
CA MET A 284 -8.73 -13.20 6.16
C MET A 284 -10.03 -13.73 6.75
N ASP A 285 -10.06 -13.86 8.08
CA ASP A 285 -11.16 -14.39 8.88
C ASP A 285 -11.14 -13.76 10.28
N GLN A 286 -11.98 -14.23 11.20
CA GLN A 286 -12.04 -13.72 12.58
C GLN A 286 -10.69 -13.79 13.31
N CYS A 287 -9.89 -14.83 13.09
CA CYS A 287 -8.58 -15.00 13.71
C CYS A 287 -7.51 -14.09 13.12
N GLY A 288 -7.80 -13.42 12.00
CA GLY A 288 -6.94 -12.40 11.41
C GLY A 288 -6.98 -11.07 12.16
N TYR A 289 -8.05 -10.79 12.92
CA TYR A 289 -8.15 -9.58 13.73
C TYR A 289 -7.27 -9.68 14.97
N TYR A 290 -6.70 -8.55 15.37
CA TYR A 290 -5.84 -8.52 16.54
C TYR A 290 -6.63 -8.86 17.81
N ALA A 291 -6.05 -9.73 18.65
CA ALA A 291 -6.58 -10.13 19.95
C ALA A 291 -8.05 -10.65 19.95
N TYR A 292 -8.51 -11.27 18.86
CA TYR A 292 -9.90 -11.75 18.76
C TYR A 292 -10.32 -12.71 19.91
N CYS A 293 -9.40 -13.56 20.37
CA CYS A 293 -9.63 -14.48 21.50
C CYS A 293 -9.01 -14.00 22.83
N ASP A 294 -8.37 -12.83 22.83
CA ASP A 294 -7.64 -12.25 23.97
C ASP A 294 -6.50 -13.14 24.51
N VAL A 295 -6.03 -12.87 25.73
CA VAL A 295 -4.83 -13.47 26.33
C VAL A 295 -5.01 -14.95 26.68
N ASN A 296 -3.91 -15.70 26.54
CA ASN A 296 -3.79 -17.12 26.90
C ASN A 296 -4.84 -18.05 26.26
N SER A 297 -5.28 -17.69 25.06
CA SER A 297 -6.20 -18.48 24.26
C SER A 297 -5.67 -18.59 22.83
N VAL A 298 -6.22 -19.55 22.08
CA VAL A 298 -5.94 -19.76 20.67
C VAL A 298 -7.21 -19.57 19.85
N CYS A 299 -7.05 -19.01 18.66
CA CYS A 299 -8.14 -18.80 17.71
C CYS A 299 -8.08 -19.86 16.61
N ASN A 300 -9.18 -20.60 16.43
CA ASN A 300 -9.33 -21.56 15.35
C ASN A 300 -10.73 -21.47 14.73
N VAL A 301 -10.81 -20.92 13.52
CA VAL A 301 -12.06 -20.77 12.78
C VAL A 301 -12.73 -22.10 12.42
N THR A 302 -12.01 -23.23 12.40
CA THR A 302 -12.60 -24.54 12.10
C THR A 302 -13.46 -25.06 13.25
N ASN A 303 -13.31 -24.52 14.46
CA ASN A 303 -14.05 -24.95 15.65
C ASN A 303 -15.36 -24.19 15.86
N SER A 304 -15.85 -23.51 14.82
CA SER A 304 -17.11 -22.75 14.86
C SER A 304 -18.28 -23.60 15.41
N PRO A 305 -19.10 -23.09 16.36
CA PRO A 305 -19.14 -21.69 16.82
C PRO A 305 -18.13 -21.33 17.91
N LYS A 306 -17.41 -22.29 18.50
CA LYS A 306 -16.42 -22.07 19.57
C LYS A 306 -15.03 -21.79 18.96
N ILE A 307 -14.89 -20.62 18.36
CA ILE A 307 -13.68 -20.22 17.64
C ILE A 307 -12.47 -20.05 18.59
N CYS A 308 -12.71 -19.64 19.83
CA CYS A 308 -11.67 -19.44 20.83
C CYS A 308 -11.62 -20.57 21.86
N GLU A 309 -10.41 -20.99 22.19
CA GLU A 309 -10.13 -22.03 23.19
C GLU A 309 -9.02 -21.56 24.12
N CYS A 310 -9.16 -21.80 25.43
CA CYS A 310 -8.07 -21.56 26.36
C CYS A 310 -6.93 -22.52 26.09
N LEU A 311 -5.70 -22.04 26.28
CA LEU A 311 -4.55 -22.93 26.27
C LEU A 311 -4.68 -23.97 27.39
N GLU A 312 -4.01 -25.10 27.22
CA GLU A 312 -3.98 -26.16 28.22
C GLU A 312 -3.34 -25.65 29.52
N GLY A 313 -3.94 -26.02 30.65
CA GLY A 313 -3.62 -25.43 31.94
C GLY A 313 -4.31 -24.09 32.23
N PHE A 314 -5.07 -23.52 31.29
CA PHE A 314 -5.84 -22.30 31.47
C PHE A 314 -7.36 -22.55 31.46
N ILE A 315 -8.10 -21.65 32.09
CA ILE A 315 -9.57 -21.63 32.17
C ILE A 315 -10.09 -20.23 31.85
N PRO A 316 -11.34 -20.09 31.36
CA PRO A 316 -11.91 -18.77 31.09
C PRO A 316 -11.94 -17.90 32.35
N LYS A 317 -11.54 -16.64 32.21
CA LYS A 317 -11.60 -15.68 33.33
C LYS A 317 -13.05 -15.44 33.80
N PHE A 318 -13.97 -15.41 32.86
CA PHE A 318 -15.41 -15.21 33.10
C PHE A 318 -16.20 -16.30 32.36
N GLN A 319 -16.57 -17.37 33.06
CA GLN A 319 -17.19 -18.54 32.45
C GLN A 319 -18.52 -18.22 31.75
N GLU A 320 -19.35 -17.34 32.33
CA GLU A 320 -20.65 -16.94 31.76
C GLU A 320 -20.48 -16.24 30.41
N LYS A 321 -19.54 -15.28 30.32
CA LYS A 321 -19.20 -14.58 29.08
C LYS A 321 -18.66 -15.54 28.02
N TRP A 322 -17.77 -16.45 28.43
CA TRP A 322 -17.20 -17.45 27.55
C TRP A 322 -18.27 -18.37 26.95
N ASN A 323 -19.26 -18.77 27.77
CA ASN A 323 -20.39 -19.59 27.33
C ASN A 323 -21.34 -18.83 26.39
N SER A 324 -21.38 -17.49 26.46
CA SER A 324 -22.12 -16.63 25.54
C SER A 324 -21.28 -16.17 24.32
N TYR A 325 -20.13 -16.78 24.07
CA TYR A 325 -19.21 -16.44 22.97
C TYR A 325 -18.58 -15.04 23.06
N ASP A 326 -18.52 -14.45 24.27
CA ASP A 326 -17.71 -13.26 24.59
C ASP A 326 -16.37 -13.71 25.17
N TRP A 327 -15.33 -13.67 24.34
CA TRP A 327 -13.96 -14.10 24.69
C TRP A 327 -13.05 -12.95 25.15
N SER A 328 -13.56 -11.72 25.25
CA SER A 328 -12.78 -10.51 25.61
C SER A 328 -12.14 -10.53 27.00
N GLY A 329 -12.50 -11.51 27.84
CA GLY A 329 -11.88 -11.70 29.16
C GLY A 329 -10.61 -12.55 29.13
N GLY A 330 -10.34 -13.24 28.02
CA GLY A 330 -9.26 -14.21 27.88
C GLY A 330 -9.32 -15.34 28.90
N CYS A 331 -8.17 -15.98 29.10
CA CYS A 331 -8.02 -17.11 30.02
C CYS A 331 -6.96 -16.83 31.09
N VAL A 332 -7.17 -17.43 32.26
CA VAL A 332 -6.27 -17.39 33.41
C VAL A 332 -5.76 -18.79 33.73
N ARG A 333 -4.59 -18.90 34.37
CA ARG A 333 -4.05 -20.19 34.76
C ARG A 333 -5.00 -20.88 35.73
N ARG A 334 -5.16 -22.19 35.56
CA ARG A 334 -5.89 -23.04 36.50
C ARG A 334 -5.14 -23.20 37.82
N VAL A 335 -3.81 -23.23 37.76
CA VAL A 335 -2.91 -23.42 38.91
C VAL A 335 -1.82 -22.34 38.87
N ASN A 336 -1.46 -21.81 40.04
CA ASN A 336 -0.36 -20.85 40.14
C ASN A 336 0.98 -21.55 39.99
N LEU A 337 1.91 -20.88 39.31
CA LEU A 337 3.30 -21.34 39.16
C LEU A 337 4.03 -21.25 40.50
N SER A 338 4.87 -22.23 40.81
CA SER A 338 5.63 -22.30 42.08
C SER A 338 7.07 -21.81 41.94
N CYS A 339 7.64 -21.81 40.73
CA CYS A 339 9.02 -21.42 40.41
C CYS A 339 10.10 -22.16 41.23
N ASP A 340 9.75 -23.34 41.77
CA ASP A 340 10.61 -24.21 42.57
C ASP A 340 11.17 -25.42 41.78
N GLY A 341 11.03 -25.36 40.45
CA GLY A 341 11.45 -26.43 39.53
C GLY A 341 10.36 -27.45 39.20
N GLY A 342 9.16 -27.31 39.75
CA GLY A 342 7.98 -28.11 39.36
C GLY A 342 7.27 -27.63 38.09
N ASP A 343 7.46 -26.37 37.70
CA ASP A 343 6.83 -25.78 36.51
C ASP A 343 7.44 -26.36 35.21
N GLY A 344 6.59 -26.59 34.21
CA GLY A 344 6.98 -27.13 32.90
C GLY A 344 6.67 -26.18 31.74
N PHE A 345 6.90 -26.65 30.51
CA PHE A 345 6.46 -25.94 29.30
C PHE A 345 5.69 -26.86 28.38
N GLN A 346 4.50 -26.43 27.97
CA GLN A 346 3.72 -27.08 26.93
C GLN A 346 4.05 -26.46 25.56
N LYS A 347 4.39 -27.34 24.61
CA LYS A 347 4.67 -26.96 23.22
C LYS A 347 3.38 -26.95 22.41
N TYR A 348 3.11 -25.84 21.74
CA TYR A 348 2.00 -25.73 20.78
C TYR A 348 2.51 -25.79 19.34
N MET A 349 1.85 -26.62 18.54
CA MET A 349 2.09 -26.76 17.11
C MET A 349 0.92 -26.15 16.33
N GLY A 350 1.18 -25.64 15.12
CA GLY A 350 0.12 -25.10 14.26
C GLY A 350 -0.44 -23.73 14.69
N VAL A 351 0.15 -23.09 15.70
CA VAL A 351 -0.14 -21.70 16.08
C VAL A 351 0.71 -20.72 15.26
N ALA A 352 0.31 -19.44 15.22
CA ALA A 352 1.04 -18.40 14.50
C ALA A 352 2.39 -18.10 15.20
N GLY A 353 3.41 -18.90 14.86
CA GLY A 353 4.73 -18.93 15.50
C GLY A 353 4.99 -20.24 16.25
N HIS A 354 6.23 -20.49 16.66
CA HIS A 354 6.52 -21.54 17.64
C HIS A 354 6.35 -20.94 19.03
N ILE A 355 5.29 -21.33 19.75
CA ILE A 355 4.99 -20.79 21.08
C ILE A 355 5.06 -21.91 22.11
N PHE A 356 5.86 -21.67 23.16
CA PHE A 356 5.90 -22.48 24.36
C PHE A 356 5.21 -21.69 25.47
N PHE A 357 4.31 -22.33 26.21
CA PHE A 357 3.68 -21.74 27.39
C PHE A 357 4.13 -22.49 28.63
N MET A 358 4.51 -21.75 29.67
CA MET A 358 4.85 -22.34 30.97
C MET A 358 3.56 -22.82 31.63
N VAL A 359 3.52 -24.13 31.94
CA VAL A 359 2.37 -24.85 32.50
C VAL A 359 2.70 -25.33 33.90
#